data_AF-A0AAV7Y7S3-F1
#
_entry.id   AF-A0AAV7Y7S3-F1
#
_cell.length_a   1.000
_cell.length_b   1.000
_cell.length_c   1.000
_cell.angle_alpha   90.00
_cell.angle_beta   90.00
_cell.angle_gamma   90.00
#
_symmetry.space_group_name_H-M   'P 1'
#
loop_
_entity.id
_entity.type
_entity.pdbx_description
1 polymer ?
#
loop_
_entity_poly.entity_id
_entity_poly.type
_entity_poly.pdbx_seq_one_letter_code
_entity_poly.pdbx_strand_id
1 'polypeptide(L)'
;MSSKSFVNVIKDYDPQEEGELTLRVGDQIMVDWDQLPDQGWYKGTKDGIEGYFHDSFIEIQTNMDSQEENTNSSDIDLGKYELLAESLSVTKFEMGKEGTENNSEPNNEQNNNEKFLQQQEQEQEQNIGQYQDREQDQVQEKEQYQDQEQQQQQEQYQQQDQYQQQDQQFQEQNQYHDREQSQVQEKEQYQEKEQVQEQEHYQQQDQQFQEQNHYQQQEQDQDQEGEMERVKEKQGNYQNIEQNQKHGKLRSVKSTREIVKHNFNVLKDKVETQTKSITKIDQSTSEMESTIQDLTSAFEDQKNSLEIIKQFLLNN
;
A
#
# COMPACT_ATOMS: atom_id res chain seq x y z
N MET A 1 -28.53 10.38 -9.93
CA MET A 1 -28.61 9.73 -11.25
C MET A 1 -27.62 8.60 -11.19
N SER A 2 -28.00 7.36 -11.50
CA SER A 2 -27.09 6.22 -11.39
C SER A 2 -25.97 6.36 -12.43
N SER A 3 -24.71 6.34 -11.98
CA SER A 3 -23.54 6.43 -12.85
C SER A 3 -23.33 5.08 -13.52
N LYS A 4 -23.71 4.96 -14.79
CA LYS A 4 -23.52 3.73 -15.57
C LYS A 4 -22.53 3.94 -16.71
N SER A 5 -21.59 3.02 -16.90
CA SER A 5 -20.67 3.03 -18.05
C SER A 5 -20.46 1.63 -18.61
N PHE A 6 -19.95 1.55 -19.84
CA PHE A 6 -19.60 0.29 -20.47
C PHE A 6 -18.13 -0.06 -20.22
N VAL A 7 -17.87 -1.34 -20.02
CA VAL A 7 -16.53 -1.93 -19.87
C VAL A 7 -16.41 -3.15 -20.76
N ASN A 8 -15.18 -3.49 -21.15
CA ASN A 8 -14.93 -4.68 -21.96
C ASN A 8 -14.34 -5.80 -21.10
N VAL A 9 -14.74 -7.03 -21.40
CA VAL A 9 -14.17 -8.22 -20.76
C VAL A 9 -12.85 -8.58 -21.43
N ILE A 10 -11.80 -8.70 -20.61
CA ILE A 10 -10.45 -9.10 -21.03
C ILE A 10 -10.13 -10.56 -20.70
N LYS A 11 -10.95 -11.23 -19.89
CA LYS A 11 -10.75 -12.63 -19.51
C LYS A 11 -12.07 -13.39 -19.37
N ASP A 12 -12.11 -14.60 -19.93
CA ASP A 12 -13.25 -15.51 -19.80
C ASP A 12 -13.50 -15.89 -18.33
N TYR A 13 -14.76 -15.93 -17.94
CA TYR A 13 -15.19 -16.35 -16.61
C TYR A 13 -16.50 -17.14 -16.68
N ASP A 14 -16.51 -18.28 -15.98
CA ASP A 14 -17.71 -19.06 -15.73
C ASP A 14 -18.18 -18.81 -14.29
N PRO A 15 -19.47 -18.50 -14.08
CA PRO A 15 -19.98 -18.19 -12.75
C PRO A 15 -19.87 -19.39 -11.83
N GLN A 16 -19.41 -19.15 -10.60
CA GLN A 16 -19.27 -20.11 -9.52
C GLN A 16 -20.45 -20.05 -8.55
N GLU A 17 -21.09 -18.87 -8.41
CA GLU A 17 -22.23 -18.65 -7.52
C GLU A 17 -23.51 -18.20 -8.26
N GLU A 18 -24.65 -18.41 -7.62
CA GLU A 18 -25.94 -17.99 -8.16
C GLU A 18 -26.07 -16.46 -8.10
N GLY A 19 -26.09 -15.82 -9.27
CA GLY A 19 -26.14 -14.36 -9.40
C GLY A 19 -24.92 -13.74 -10.09
N GLU A 20 -23.92 -14.54 -10.45
CA GLU A 20 -22.75 -14.07 -11.20
C GLU A 20 -22.96 -14.09 -12.72
N LEU A 21 -22.28 -13.19 -13.43
CA LEU A 21 -22.33 -13.11 -14.90
C LEU A 21 -21.31 -14.03 -15.57
N THR A 22 -21.76 -14.74 -16.60
CA THR A 22 -20.84 -15.40 -17.54
C THR A 22 -20.16 -14.36 -18.42
N LEU A 23 -18.82 -14.34 -18.38
CA LEU A 23 -17.99 -13.40 -19.13
C LEU A 23 -17.21 -14.14 -20.22
N ARG A 24 -17.14 -13.55 -21.41
CA ARG A 24 -16.26 -13.97 -22.51
C ARG A 24 -15.47 -12.78 -23.03
N VAL A 25 -14.22 -13.00 -23.41
CA VAL A 25 -13.35 -11.94 -23.95
C VAL A 25 -14.03 -11.26 -25.13
N GLY A 26 -14.09 -9.92 -25.08
CA GLY A 26 -14.76 -9.09 -26.07
C GLY A 26 -16.23 -8.77 -25.77
N ASP A 27 -16.81 -9.34 -24.72
CA ASP A 27 -18.14 -8.93 -24.24
C ASP A 27 -18.10 -7.50 -23.70
N GLN A 28 -19.19 -6.76 -23.91
CA GLN A 28 -19.39 -5.43 -23.36
C GLN A 28 -20.44 -5.47 -22.24
N ILE A 29 -20.11 -4.91 -21.08
CA ILE A 29 -20.95 -4.95 -19.88
C ILE A 29 -21.28 -3.53 -19.45
N MET A 30 -22.56 -3.27 -19.16
CA MET A 30 -22.99 -2.01 -18.56
C MET A 30 -22.90 -2.12 -17.04
N VAL A 31 -21.97 -1.40 -16.42
CA VAL A 31 -21.72 -1.41 -14.98
C VAL A 31 -22.52 -0.30 -14.30
N ASP A 32 -23.13 -0.59 -13.15
CA ASP A 32 -23.74 0.42 -12.27
C ASP A 32 -22.79 0.70 -11.11
N TRP A 33 -22.04 1.82 -11.20
CA TRP A 33 -20.99 2.17 -10.23
C TRP A 33 -21.53 2.55 -8.86
N ASP A 34 -22.82 2.83 -8.75
CA ASP A 34 -23.47 3.17 -7.48
C ASP A 34 -23.94 1.91 -6.71
N GLN A 35 -23.81 0.71 -7.30
CA GLN A 35 -24.20 -0.56 -6.70
C GLN A 35 -23.00 -1.49 -6.55
N LEU A 36 -22.25 -1.26 -5.49
CA LEU A 36 -21.09 -2.04 -5.06
C LEU A 36 -21.51 -2.91 -3.87
N PRO A 37 -21.75 -4.23 -4.03
CA PRO A 37 -22.03 -5.10 -2.89
C PRO A 37 -20.82 -5.23 -1.96
N ASP A 38 -19.60 -5.29 -2.53
CA ASP A 38 -18.32 -5.46 -1.81
C ASP A 38 -17.16 -4.87 -2.64
N GLN A 39 -16.00 -4.61 -2.01
CA GLN A 39 -14.80 -4.13 -2.71
C GLN A 39 -14.36 -5.13 -3.79
N GLY A 40 -14.21 -4.66 -5.03
CA GLY A 40 -13.76 -5.48 -6.18
C GLY A 40 -14.87 -6.22 -6.93
N TRP A 41 -16.12 -6.19 -6.44
CA TRP A 41 -17.27 -6.78 -7.13
C TRP A 41 -18.21 -5.72 -7.67
N TYR A 42 -18.54 -5.83 -8.95
CA TYR A 42 -19.42 -4.90 -9.64
C TYR A 42 -20.72 -5.56 -10.07
N LYS A 43 -21.83 -4.83 -9.95
CA LYS A 43 -23.09 -5.23 -10.56
C LYS A 43 -23.14 -4.73 -12.01
N GLY A 44 -23.33 -5.64 -12.95
CA GLY A 44 -23.42 -5.34 -14.37
C GLY A 44 -24.66 -5.91 -15.04
N THR A 45 -24.95 -5.41 -16.24
CA THR A 45 -25.93 -5.98 -17.14
C THR A 45 -25.25 -6.36 -18.45
N LYS A 46 -25.38 -7.63 -18.84
CA LYS A 46 -24.92 -8.17 -20.12
C LYS A 46 -26.08 -8.92 -20.78
N ASP A 47 -26.38 -8.62 -22.04
CA ASP A 47 -27.47 -9.24 -22.81
C ASP A 47 -28.84 -9.24 -22.10
N GLY A 48 -29.10 -8.22 -21.28
CA GLY A 48 -30.33 -8.11 -20.47
C GLY A 48 -30.36 -8.96 -19.20
N ILE A 49 -29.29 -9.71 -18.92
CA ILE A 49 -29.10 -10.45 -17.67
C ILE A 49 -28.29 -9.58 -16.71
N GLU A 50 -28.82 -9.36 -15.50
CA GLU A 50 -28.10 -8.70 -14.41
C GLU A 50 -27.37 -9.73 -13.55
N GLY A 51 -26.16 -9.38 -13.12
CA GLY A 51 -25.41 -10.19 -12.17
C GLY A 51 -24.12 -9.51 -11.73
N TYR A 52 -23.35 -10.23 -10.92
CA TYR A 52 -22.12 -9.74 -10.33
C TYR A 52 -20.89 -10.31 -11.02
N PHE A 53 -19.80 -9.55 -11.01
CA PHE A 53 -18.51 -9.99 -11.53
C PHE A 53 -17.36 -9.20 -10.89
N HIS A 54 -16.16 -9.79 -10.88
CA HIS A 54 -14.97 -9.18 -10.28
C HIS A 54 -14.28 -8.21 -11.25
N ASP A 55 -13.66 -7.16 -10.72
CA ASP A 55 -12.94 -6.13 -11.49
C ASP A 55 -11.84 -6.69 -12.41
N SER A 56 -11.22 -7.79 -11.99
CA SER A 56 -10.04 -8.37 -12.62
C SER A 56 -10.32 -9.00 -13.99
N PHE A 57 -11.60 -9.13 -14.37
CA PHE A 57 -12.01 -9.68 -15.66
C PHE A 57 -12.32 -8.60 -16.71
N ILE A 58 -12.35 -7.33 -16.31
CA ILE A 58 -12.71 -6.22 -17.17
C ILE A 58 -11.57 -5.21 -17.28
N GLU A 59 -11.54 -4.51 -18.40
CA GLU A 59 -10.73 -3.31 -18.59
C GLU A 59 -11.67 -2.14 -18.82
N ILE A 60 -11.49 -1.09 -18.02
CA ILE A 60 -12.22 0.15 -18.20
C ILE A 60 -11.58 0.82 -19.41
N GLN A 61 -12.32 0.91 -20.52
CA GLN A 61 -11.87 1.68 -21.67
C GLN A 61 -11.83 3.15 -21.28
N THR A 62 -10.63 3.63 -20.94
CA THR A 62 -10.31 5.04 -21.10
C THR A 62 -10.25 5.26 -22.61
N ASN A 63 -11.10 6.13 -23.16
CA ASN A 63 -10.98 6.51 -24.56
C ASN A 63 -9.68 7.33 -24.73
N MET A 64 -8.56 6.63 -24.82
CA MET A 64 -7.21 7.11 -25.16
C MET A 64 -6.54 6.05 -26.06
N ASP A 65 -7.27 5.56 -27.06
CA ASP A 65 -6.68 4.80 -28.16
C ASP A 65 -6.38 5.74 -29.33
N SER A 66 -5.20 6.37 -29.31
CA SER A 66 -4.53 6.81 -30.52
C SER A 66 -4.10 5.57 -31.30
N GLN A 67 -4.94 5.19 -32.26
CA GLN A 67 -4.62 4.26 -33.34
C GLN A 67 -3.45 4.81 -34.17
N GLU A 68 -2.22 4.39 -33.88
CA GLU A 68 -1.14 4.37 -34.86
C GLU A 68 -1.27 3.10 -35.71
N GLU A 69 -2.10 3.18 -36.76
CA GLU A 69 -1.91 2.32 -37.93
C GLU A 69 -1.24 3.09 -39.05
N ASN A 70 -0.09 2.52 -39.41
CA ASN A 70 0.86 2.93 -40.41
C ASN A 70 0.29 2.70 -41.81
N THR A 71 -0.14 3.77 -42.48
CA THR A 71 -0.25 3.79 -43.95
C THR A 71 0.68 4.86 -44.52
N ASN A 72 1.89 4.44 -44.86
CA ASN A 72 2.63 5.01 -45.97
C ASN A 72 1.76 4.93 -47.23
N SER A 73 1.14 6.06 -47.63
CA SER A 73 0.72 6.27 -49.00
C SER A 73 0.92 7.74 -49.34
N SER A 74 1.99 7.97 -50.10
CA SER A 74 2.18 9.13 -50.95
C SER A 74 0.93 9.39 -51.78
N ASP A 75 0.37 10.59 -51.68
CA ASP A 75 -0.19 11.40 -52.79
C ASP A 75 -1.07 12.51 -52.20
N ILE A 76 -0.47 13.67 -51.92
CA ILE A 76 -1.23 14.93 -51.80
C ILE A 76 -1.02 15.68 -53.11
N ASP A 77 -2.06 15.62 -53.95
CA ASP A 77 -2.21 16.35 -55.20
C ASP A 77 -2.15 17.86 -54.96
N LEU A 78 -1.01 18.45 -55.30
CA LEU A 78 -0.72 19.89 -55.25
C LEU A 78 -1.28 20.67 -56.47
N GLY A 79 -2.13 20.08 -57.30
CA GLY A 79 -2.64 20.69 -58.54
C GLY A 79 -3.83 21.66 -58.40
N LYS A 80 -4.36 21.91 -57.20
CA LYS A 80 -5.65 22.63 -57.06
C LYS A 80 -5.57 24.14 -56.83
N TYR A 81 -4.39 24.70 -56.54
CA TYR A 81 -4.24 26.13 -56.23
C TYR A 81 -3.65 26.97 -57.37
N GLU A 82 -3.24 26.36 -58.49
CA GLU A 82 -2.64 27.09 -59.63
C GLU A 82 -3.67 27.55 -60.68
N LEU A 83 -4.88 26.99 -60.68
CA LEU A 83 -5.98 27.38 -61.59
C LEU A 83 -6.76 28.63 -61.14
N LEU A 84 -6.53 29.14 -59.94
CA LEU A 84 -7.21 30.36 -59.42
C LEU A 84 -6.39 31.64 -59.68
N ALA A 85 -5.09 31.53 -59.93
CA ALA A 85 -4.22 32.68 -60.16
C ALA A 85 -4.32 33.23 -61.60
N GLU A 86 -4.68 32.39 -62.58
CA GLU A 86 -4.79 32.81 -63.98
C GLU A 86 -6.10 33.55 -64.32
N SER A 87 -7.16 33.41 -63.51
CA SER A 87 -8.47 34.05 -63.77
C SER A 87 -8.54 35.54 -63.40
N LEU A 88 -7.54 36.09 -62.70
CA LEU A 88 -7.53 37.49 -62.26
C LEU A 88 -6.69 38.42 -63.16
N SER A 89 -6.04 37.90 -64.20
CA SER A 89 -5.13 38.70 -65.05
C SER A 89 -5.76 39.29 -66.32
N VAL A 90 -7.05 39.03 -66.60
CA VAL A 90 -7.70 39.50 -67.85
C VAL A 90 -8.74 40.59 -67.56
N THR A 91 -8.26 41.82 -67.39
CA THR A 91 -9.01 43.01 -67.85
C THR A 91 -8.06 44.17 -68.14
N LYS A 92 -7.23 44.03 -69.19
CA LYS A 92 -6.54 45.15 -69.83
C LYS A 92 -7.05 45.25 -71.26
N PHE A 93 -8.08 46.07 -71.46
CA PHE A 93 -8.57 46.43 -72.79
C PHE A 93 -7.47 47.14 -73.57
N GLU A 94 -7.15 46.61 -74.75
CA GLU A 94 -6.28 47.21 -75.76
C GLU A 94 -7.03 48.33 -76.50
N MET A 95 -6.39 49.48 -76.73
CA MET A 95 -6.71 50.33 -77.87
C MET A 95 -5.44 50.96 -78.48
N GLY A 96 -5.14 50.51 -79.69
CA GLY A 96 -4.80 51.29 -80.88
C GLY A 96 -3.79 52.44 -80.77
N LYS A 97 -2.60 52.23 -81.35
CA LYS A 97 -1.80 53.30 -81.95
C LYS A 97 -2.25 53.52 -83.40
N GLU A 98 -2.73 54.70 -83.74
CA GLU A 98 -2.58 55.31 -85.08
C GLU A 98 -2.43 56.83 -84.89
N GLY A 99 -1.45 57.42 -85.55
CA GLY A 99 -1.18 58.87 -85.47
C GLY A 99 -1.88 59.63 -86.59
N THR A 100 -2.14 60.93 -86.38
CA THR A 100 -1.97 62.01 -87.37
C THR A 100 -2.19 63.38 -86.70
N GLU A 101 -1.63 64.39 -87.35
CA GLU A 101 -1.27 65.73 -86.87
C GLU A 101 -2.44 66.75 -86.72
N ASN A 102 -2.11 67.83 -85.99
CA ASN A 102 -2.52 69.24 -86.13
C ASN A 102 -3.56 69.85 -85.16
N ASN A 103 -3.03 70.76 -84.32
CA ASN A 103 -3.54 72.06 -83.83
C ASN A 103 -5.02 72.21 -83.39
N SER A 104 -5.25 72.56 -82.11
CA SER A 104 -5.77 73.88 -81.63
C SER A 104 -6.44 73.76 -80.24
N GLU A 105 -5.96 74.57 -79.29
CA GLU A 105 -6.55 75.03 -78.00
C GLU A 105 -6.96 74.03 -76.89
N PRO A 106 -6.54 74.28 -75.63
CA PRO A 106 -6.88 73.45 -74.48
C PRO A 106 -8.13 73.98 -73.77
N ASN A 107 -9.08 73.12 -73.39
CA ASN A 107 -9.74 73.19 -72.09
C ASN A 107 -10.83 72.13 -71.90
N ASN A 108 -10.79 71.53 -70.70
CA ASN A 108 -11.89 70.92 -69.95
C ASN A 108 -12.15 69.39 -70.02
N GLU A 109 -11.36 68.60 -70.75
CA GLU A 109 -11.44 67.12 -70.65
C GLU A 109 -10.35 66.51 -69.74
N GLN A 110 -9.17 67.13 -69.63
CA GLN A 110 -8.11 66.65 -68.73
C GLN A 110 -8.49 66.73 -67.24
N ASN A 111 -9.23 67.77 -66.83
CA ASN A 111 -9.60 67.99 -65.43
C ASN A 111 -10.66 66.99 -64.94
N ASN A 112 -11.56 66.53 -65.82
CA ASN A 112 -12.55 65.51 -65.47
C ASN A 112 -11.93 64.11 -65.37
N ASN A 113 -10.94 63.82 -66.23
CA ASN A 113 -10.21 62.55 -66.17
C ASN A 113 -9.26 62.46 -64.97
N GLU A 114 -8.57 63.55 -64.61
CA GLU A 114 -7.75 63.62 -63.39
C GLU A 114 -8.61 63.47 -62.13
N LYS A 115 -9.79 64.10 -62.09
CA LYS A 115 -10.71 63.98 -60.95
C LYS A 115 -11.29 62.56 -60.80
N PHE A 116 -11.55 61.87 -61.92
CA PHE A 116 -12.01 60.49 -61.91
C PHE A 116 -10.90 59.52 -61.46
N LEU A 117 -9.67 59.69 -61.95
CA LEU A 117 -8.51 58.91 -61.49
C LEU A 117 -8.25 59.11 -60.00
N GLN A 118 -8.29 60.35 -59.52
CA GLN A 118 -8.04 60.67 -58.11
C GLN A 118 -9.12 60.11 -57.18
N GLN A 119 -10.37 60.05 -57.65
CA GLN A 119 -11.45 59.40 -56.92
C GLN A 119 -11.28 57.87 -56.90
N GLN A 120 -10.83 57.28 -58.01
CA GLN A 120 -10.55 55.85 -58.10
C GLN A 120 -9.34 55.44 -57.23
N GLU A 121 -8.31 56.28 -57.14
CA GLU A 121 -7.16 56.09 -56.24
C GLU A 121 -7.58 56.17 -54.78
N GLN A 122 -8.41 57.15 -54.39
CA GLN A 122 -8.95 57.23 -53.02
C GLN A 122 -9.81 56.03 -52.64
N GLU A 123 -10.64 55.52 -53.57
CA GLU A 123 -11.42 54.30 -53.34
C GLU A 123 -10.53 53.07 -53.21
N GLN A 124 -9.45 52.96 -54.01
CA GLN A 124 -8.46 51.88 -53.88
C GLN A 124 -7.71 51.94 -52.55
N GLU A 125 -7.25 53.13 -52.13
CA GLU A 125 -6.56 53.31 -50.85
C GLU A 125 -7.47 52.95 -49.66
N GLN A 126 -8.75 53.34 -49.70
CA GLN A 126 -9.73 52.95 -48.68
C GLN A 126 -9.97 51.44 -48.65
N ASN A 127 -10.04 50.79 -49.82
CA ASN A 127 -10.18 49.34 -49.89
C ASN A 127 -8.95 48.63 -49.32
N ILE A 128 -7.74 49.07 -49.69
CA ILE A 128 -6.47 48.53 -49.17
C ILE A 128 -6.40 48.67 -47.65
N GLY A 129 -6.79 49.82 -47.09
CA GLY A 129 -6.88 50.00 -45.64
C GLY A 129 -7.82 48.98 -44.98
N GLN A 130 -9.02 48.77 -45.54
CA GLN A 130 -9.95 47.76 -45.02
C GLN A 130 -9.45 46.31 -45.15
N TYR A 131 -8.66 45.99 -46.17
CA TYR A 131 -8.00 44.69 -46.28
C TYR A 131 -6.92 44.50 -45.22
N GLN A 132 -6.11 45.54 -44.97
CA GLN A 132 -5.05 45.51 -43.96
C GLN A 132 -5.60 45.40 -42.54
N ASP A 133 -6.66 46.15 -42.23
CA ASP A 133 -7.33 46.05 -40.92
C ASP A 133 -7.91 44.65 -40.70
N ARG A 134 -8.54 44.07 -41.74
CA ARG A 134 -9.13 42.71 -41.66
C ARG A 134 -8.07 41.61 -41.55
N GLU A 135 -6.87 41.81 -42.12
CA GLU A 135 -5.74 40.90 -41.91
C GLU A 135 -5.18 41.00 -40.49
N GLN A 136 -5.08 42.22 -39.92
CA GLN A 136 -4.65 42.39 -38.53
C GLN A 136 -5.62 41.74 -37.54
N ASP A 137 -6.93 41.89 -37.75
CA ASP A 137 -7.96 41.23 -36.93
C ASP A 137 -7.82 39.70 -37.00
N GLN A 138 -7.56 39.13 -38.18
CA GLN A 138 -7.34 37.69 -38.33
C GLN A 138 -6.05 37.19 -37.68
N VAL A 139 -4.99 37.99 -37.68
CA VAL A 139 -3.74 37.66 -37.00
C VAL A 139 -3.94 37.65 -35.48
N GLN A 140 -4.63 38.67 -34.94
CA GLN A 140 -4.96 38.71 -33.51
C GLN A 140 -5.85 37.53 -33.08
N GLU A 141 -6.86 37.17 -33.89
CA GLU A 141 -7.72 36.03 -33.59
C GLU A 141 -6.94 34.70 -33.59
N LYS A 142 -5.97 34.54 -34.50
CA LYS A 142 -5.07 33.38 -34.52
C LYS A 142 -4.14 33.33 -33.31
N GLU A 143 -3.55 34.45 -32.93
CA GLU A 143 -2.69 34.53 -31.73
C GLU A 143 -3.50 34.17 -30.48
N GLN A 144 -4.73 34.71 -30.34
CA GLN A 144 -5.60 34.40 -29.22
C GLN A 144 -5.99 32.92 -29.17
N TYR A 145 -6.26 32.29 -30.33
CA TYR A 145 -6.57 30.87 -30.40
C TYR A 145 -5.36 30.01 -29.98
N GLN A 146 -4.15 30.42 -30.39
CA GLN A 146 -2.91 29.72 -30.08
C GLN A 146 -2.54 29.82 -28.60
N ASP A 147 -2.78 30.98 -27.98
CA ASP A 147 -2.62 31.16 -26.53
C ASP A 147 -3.63 30.31 -25.74
N GLN A 148 -4.89 30.24 -26.21
CA GLN A 148 -5.92 29.41 -25.58
C GLN A 148 -5.58 27.91 -25.67
N GLU A 149 -5.02 27.46 -26.78
CA GLU A 149 -4.58 26.08 -26.96
C GLU A 149 -3.40 25.73 -26.03
N GLN A 150 -2.43 26.63 -25.88
CA GLN A 150 -1.33 26.45 -24.92
C GLN A 150 -1.82 26.39 -23.48
N GLN A 151 -2.78 27.23 -23.12
CA GLN A 151 -3.38 27.23 -21.79
C GLN A 151 -4.09 25.91 -21.50
N GLN A 152 -4.86 25.38 -22.45
CA GLN A 152 -5.51 24.07 -22.32
C GLN A 152 -4.51 22.92 -22.17
N GLN A 153 -3.42 22.92 -22.96
CA GLN A 153 -2.36 21.92 -22.79
C GLN A 153 -1.70 22.00 -21.41
N GLN A 154 -1.47 23.21 -20.91
CA GLN A 154 -0.88 23.40 -19.59
C GLN A 154 -1.80 22.91 -18.47
N GLU A 155 -3.11 23.17 -18.57
CA GLU A 155 -4.11 22.64 -17.65
C GLU A 155 -4.20 21.11 -17.70
N GLN A 156 -4.12 20.52 -18.89
CA GLN A 156 -4.09 19.07 -19.05
C GLN A 156 -2.85 18.45 -18.40
N TYR A 157 -1.69 19.06 -18.57
CA TYR A 157 -0.44 18.61 -17.92
C TYR A 157 -0.55 18.68 -16.39
N GLN A 158 -1.11 19.77 -15.85
CA GLN A 158 -1.32 19.90 -14.40
C GLN A 158 -2.30 18.86 -13.85
N GLN A 159 -3.38 18.56 -14.56
CA GLN A 159 -4.32 17.51 -14.16
C GLN A 159 -3.67 16.12 -14.18
N GLN A 160 -2.82 15.84 -15.17
CA GLN A 160 -2.08 14.58 -15.26
C GLN A 160 -1.09 14.42 -14.10
N ASP A 161 -0.34 15.47 -13.76
CA ASP A 161 0.57 15.48 -12.61
C ASP A 161 -0.19 15.26 -11.29
N GLN A 162 -1.36 15.88 -11.13
CA GLN A 162 -2.20 15.70 -9.94
C GLN A 162 -2.70 14.25 -9.82
N TYR A 163 -3.12 13.65 -10.94
CA TYR A 163 -3.55 12.25 -10.96
C TYR A 163 -2.41 11.29 -10.58
N GLN A 164 -1.20 11.52 -11.10
CA GLN A 164 -0.03 10.71 -10.75
C GLN A 164 0.32 10.82 -9.26
N GLN A 165 0.25 12.02 -8.68
CA GLN A 165 0.49 12.21 -7.24
C GLN A 165 -0.56 11.48 -6.40
N GLN A 166 -1.83 11.51 -6.81
CA GLN A 166 -2.91 10.82 -6.12
C GLN A 166 -2.74 9.29 -6.19
N ASP A 167 -2.36 8.75 -7.35
CA ASP A 167 -2.09 7.33 -7.51
C ASP A 167 -0.90 6.88 -6.64
N GLN A 168 0.18 7.67 -6.61
CA GLN A 168 1.32 7.40 -5.74
C GLN A 168 0.93 7.39 -4.24
N GLN A 169 0.11 8.35 -3.80
CA GLN A 169 -0.38 8.37 -2.41
C GLN A 169 -1.24 7.15 -2.08
N PHE A 170 -2.07 6.69 -3.01
CA PHE A 170 -2.88 5.50 -2.83
C PHE A 170 -2.02 4.24 -2.71
N GLN A 171 -0.99 4.11 -3.55
CA GLN A 171 -0.02 3.02 -3.46
C GLN A 171 0.75 3.02 -2.13
N GLU A 172 1.16 4.18 -1.64
CA GLU A 172 1.84 4.32 -0.34
C GLU A 172 0.92 3.92 0.83
N GLN A 173 -0.36 4.30 0.79
CA GLN A 173 -1.33 3.87 1.80
C GLN A 173 -1.54 2.35 1.82
N ASN A 174 -1.63 1.72 0.64
CA ASN A 174 -1.77 0.27 0.56
C ASN A 174 -0.53 -0.45 1.10
N GLN A 175 0.68 0.02 0.77
CA GLN A 175 1.91 -0.54 1.35
C GLN A 175 1.98 -0.36 2.86
N TYR A 176 1.51 0.77 3.39
CA TYR A 176 1.45 0.99 4.83
C TYR A 176 0.51 -0.01 5.50
N HIS A 177 -0.67 -0.22 4.91
CA HIS A 177 -1.65 -1.18 5.42
C HIS A 177 -1.10 -2.62 5.41
N ASP A 178 -0.47 -3.05 4.32
CA ASP A 178 0.13 -4.38 4.21
C ASP A 178 1.25 -4.60 5.24
N ARG A 179 2.07 -3.58 5.52
CA ARG A 179 3.10 -3.64 6.57
C ARG A 179 2.48 -3.75 7.96
N GLU A 180 1.42 -3.00 8.27
CA GLU A 180 0.75 -3.12 9.56
C GLU A 180 0.16 -4.51 9.75
N GLN A 181 -0.54 -5.06 8.75
CA GLN A 181 -1.10 -6.41 8.80
C GLN A 181 -0.02 -7.47 9.01
N SER A 182 1.11 -7.35 8.31
CA SER A 182 2.25 -8.26 8.46
C SER A 182 2.85 -8.19 9.86
N GLN A 183 2.97 -6.99 10.45
CA GLN A 183 3.48 -6.83 11.82
C GLN A 183 2.52 -7.38 12.88
N VAL A 184 1.20 -7.25 12.67
CA VAL A 184 0.19 -7.83 13.56
C VAL A 184 0.29 -9.35 13.54
N GLN A 185 0.34 -9.97 12.35
CA GLN A 185 0.51 -11.41 12.21
C GLN A 185 1.81 -11.91 12.86
N GLU A 186 2.91 -11.19 12.69
CA GLU A 186 4.19 -11.56 13.32
C GLU A 186 4.08 -11.52 14.85
N LYS A 187 3.45 -10.47 15.41
CA LYS A 187 3.21 -10.37 16.86
C LYS A 187 2.33 -11.50 17.39
N GLU A 188 1.27 -11.85 16.67
CA GLU A 188 0.39 -12.97 17.05
C GLU A 188 1.17 -14.30 17.07
N GLN A 189 2.03 -14.55 16.07
CA GLN A 189 2.89 -15.74 16.06
C GLN A 189 3.89 -15.78 17.23
N TYR A 190 4.46 -14.64 17.60
CA TYR A 190 5.35 -14.57 18.76
C TYR A 190 4.60 -14.87 20.07
N GLN A 191 3.40 -14.31 20.24
CA GLN A 191 2.55 -14.58 21.41
C GLN A 191 2.13 -16.05 21.48
N GLU A 192 1.77 -16.67 20.36
CA GLU A 192 1.42 -18.09 20.32
C GLU A 192 2.62 -18.97 20.70
N LYS A 193 3.82 -18.66 20.18
CA LYS A 193 5.06 -19.37 20.57
C LYS A 193 5.36 -19.23 22.05
N GLU A 194 5.17 -18.05 22.63
CA GLU A 194 5.38 -17.80 24.06
C GLU A 194 4.39 -18.61 24.91
N GLN A 195 3.11 -18.63 24.54
CA GLN A 195 2.10 -19.44 25.22
C GLN A 195 2.40 -20.94 25.16
N VAL A 196 2.85 -21.45 23.99
CA VAL A 196 3.25 -22.85 23.85
C VAL A 196 4.45 -23.16 24.74
N GLN A 197 5.47 -22.29 24.78
CA GLN A 197 6.63 -22.49 25.66
C GLN A 197 6.24 -22.49 27.14
N GLU A 198 5.35 -21.58 27.55
CA GLU A 198 4.86 -21.52 28.92
C GLU A 198 4.08 -22.79 29.28
N GLN A 199 3.23 -23.26 28.37
CA GLN A 199 2.47 -24.50 28.55
C GLN A 199 3.40 -25.73 28.64
N GLU A 200 4.42 -25.81 27.80
CA GLU A 200 5.44 -26.86 27.88
C GLU A 200 6.19 -26.82 29.21
N HIS A 201 6.52 -25.62 29.70
CA HIS A 201 7.17 -25.44 30.99
C HIS A 201 6.30 -25.97 32.15
N TYR A 202 5.00 -25.64 32.17
CA TYR A 202 4.07 -26.17 33.16
C TYR A 202 3.93 -27.68 33.09
N GLN A 203 3.85 -28.26 31.88
CA GLN A 203 3.78 -29.71 31.70
C GLN A 203 5.03 -30.42 32.24
N GLN A 204 6.22 -29.88 31.97
CA GLN A 204 7.47 -30.42 32.50
C GLN A 204 7.53 -30.34 34.02
N GLN A 205 7.05 -29.24 34.60
CA GLN A 205 7.00 -29.07 36.05
C GLN A 205 6.04 -30.08 36.71
N ASP A 206 4.86 -30.30 36.13
CA ASP A 206 3.90 -31.29 36.62
C ASP A 206 4.49 -32.71 36.52
N GLN A 207 5.15 -33.05 35.41
CA GLN A 207 5.81 -34.34 35.25
C GLN A 207 6.90 -34.55 36.33
N GLN A 208 7.73 -33.55 36.60
CA GLN A 208 8.74 -33.63 37.66
C GLN A 208 8.10 -33.84 39.04
N PHE A 209 6.98 -33.18 39.33
CA PHE A 209 6.25 -33.37 40.58
C PHE A 209 5.68 -34.78 40.71
N GLN A 210 5.13 -35.34 39.62
CA GLN A 210 4.64 -36.72 39.59
C GLN A 210 5.78 -37.73 39.79
N GLU A 211 6.93 -37.53 39.14
CA GLU A 211 8.12 -38.37 39.32
C GLU A 211 8.63 -38.31 40.77
N GLN A 212 8.72 -37.12 41.35
CA GLN A 212 9.16 -36.95 42.74
C GLN A 212 8.21 -37.64 43.72
N ASN A 213 6.89 -37.56 43.50
CA ASN A 213 5.91 -38.29 44.30
C ASN A 213 6.06 -39.81 44.12
N HIS A 214 6.31 -40.30 42.90
CA HIS A 214 6.55 -41.72 42.64
C HIS A 214 7.79 -42.23 43.38
N TYR A 215 8.90 -41.48 43.35
CA TYR A 215 10.12 -41.82 44.10
C TYR A 215 9.87 -41.87 45.61
N GLN A 216 9.16 -40.88 46.16
CA GLN A 216 8.82 -40.87 47.59
C GLN A 216 7.94 -42.05 48.00
N GLN A 217 6.98 -42.43 47.15
CA GLN A 217 6.13 -43.61 47.37
C GLN A 217 6.97 -44.89 47.36
N GLN A 218 7.90 -45.00 46.41
CA GLN A 218 8.78 -46.16 46.28
C GLN A 218 9.77 -46.28 47.45
N GLU A 219 10.30 -45.17 47.97
CA GLU A 219 11.12 -45.17 49.19
C GLU A 219 10.29 -45.61 50.42
N GLN A 220 9.05 -45.13 50.55
CA GLN A 220 8.17 -45.57 51.65
C GLN A 220 7.83 -47.06 51.57
N ASP A 221 7.58 -47.58 50.37
CA ASP A 221 7.28 -49.00 50.16
C ASP A 221 8.52 -49.88 50.44
N GLN A 222 9.72 -49.44 50.02
CA GLN A 222 10.98 -50.13 50.33
C GLN A 222 11.34 -50.08 51.82
N ASP A 223 11.05 -48.96 52.50
CA ASP A 223 11.23 -48.85 53.95
C ASP A 223 10.26 -49.78 54.71
N GLN A 224 9.02 -49.92 54.25
CA GLN A 224 8.06 -50.88 54.81
C GLN A 224 8.44 -52.33 54.54
N GLU A 225 8.95 -52.64 53.34
CA GLU A 225 9.41 -53.97 52.97
C GLU A 225 10.69 -54.36 53.74
N GLY A 226 11.63 -53.42 53.88
CA GLY A 226 12.80 -53.53 54.72
C GLY A 226 12.49 -53.53 56.22
N GLU A 227 11.39 -52.92 56.68
CA GLU A 227 10.87 -53.11 58.04
C GLU A 227 10.26 -54.49 58.24
N MET A 228 9.47 -55.00 57.28
CA MET A 228 8.94 -56.36 57.34
C MET A 228 10.06 -57.41 57.32
N GLU A 229 11.11 -57.20 56.53
CA GLU A 229 12.28 -58.08 56.48
C GLU A 229 13.11 -57.98 57.78
N ARG A 230 13.30 -56.77 58.33
CA ARG A 230 13.91 -56.57 59.65
C ARG A 230 13.06 -57.13 60.79
N VAL A 231 11.73 -57.19 60.67
CA VAL A 231 10.84 -57.84 61.65
C VAL A 231 10.93 -59.36 61.55
N LYS A 232 11.01 -59.93 60.35
CA LYS A 232 11.27 -61.37 60.13
C LYS A 232 12.66 -61.77 60.62
N GLU A 233 13.68 -60.95 60.36
CA GLU A 233 15.06 -61.17 60.81
C GLU A 233 15.19 -60.96 62.34
N LYS A 234 14.48 -59.98 62.93
CA LYS A 234 14.38 -59.82 64.39
C LYS A 234 13.65 -61.00 65.03
N GLN A 235 12.60 -61.55 64.43
CA GLN A 235 11.94 -62.77 64.93
C GLN A 235 12.87 -63.99 64.87
N GLY A 236 13.69 -64.12 63.83
CA GLY A 236 14.75 -65.14 63.74
C GLY A 236 15.91 -64.93 64.72
N ASN A 237 16.25 -63.67 65.04
CA ASN A 237 17.33 -63.32 65.96
C ASN A 237 16.91 -63.32 67.44
N TYR A 238 15.63 -63.08 67.80
CA TYR A 238 15.15 -63.22 69.17
C TYR A 238 15.27 -64.66 69.69
N GLN A 239 15.31 -65.66 68.80
CA GLN A 239 15.62 -67.06 69.15
C GLN A 239 17.13 -67.32 69.36
N ASN A 240 18.02 -66.41 68.92
CA ASN A 240 19.48 -66.55 69.05
C ASN A 240 20.14 -65.56 70.03
N ILE A 241 19.47 -64.47 70.42
CA ILE A 241 20.01 -63.40 71.28
C ILE A 241 19.99 -63.75 72.78
N GLU A 242 19.34 -64.85 73.19
CA GLU A 242 19.47 -65.38 74.56
C GLU A 242 20.90 -65.90 74.87
N GLN A 243 21.75 -66.11 73.85
CA GLN A 243 23.06 -66.73 74.02
C GLN A 243 24.27 -65.77 73.97
N ASN A 244 24.14 -64.53 73.47
CA ASN A 244 25.31 -63.70 73.21
C ASN A 244 25.13 -62.23 73.61
N GLN A 245 24.81 -61.99 74.87
CA GLN A 245 24.98 -60.67 75.50
C GLN A 245 26.38 -60.54 76.12
N LYS A 246 27.10 -59.49 75.71
CA LYS A 246 28.28 -58.82 76.31
C LYS A 246 29.49 -58.82 75.38
N HIS A 247 29.70 -57.71 74.65
CA HIS A 247 31.00 -57.00 74.52
C HIS A 247 31.13 -56.03 73.33
N GLY A 248 30.21 -55.98 72.35
CA GLY A 248 30.41 -55.18 71.12
C GLY A 248 29.82 -53.75 71.05
N LYS A 249 29.00 -53.31 72.00
CA LYS A 249 27.98 -52.26 71.76
C LYS A 249 28.46 -50.79 71.73
N LEU A 250 29.73 -50.49 72.04
CA LEU A 250 30.19 -49.10 72.25
C LEU A 250 31.03 -48.51 71.10
N ARG A 251 31.61 -49.33 70.20
CA ARG A 251 32.43 -48.83 69.07
C ARG A 251 31.63 -48.49 67.81
N SER A 252 30.51 -49.17 67.53
CA SER A 252 29.71 -48.86 66.31
C SER A 252 28.90 -47.57 66.42
N VAL A 253 28.34 -47.27 67.60
CA VAL A 253 27.49 -46.06 67.81
C VAL A 253 28.27 -44.76 67.61
N LYS A 254 29.56 -44.72 68.01
CA LYS A 254 30.42 -43.55 67.75
C LYS A 254 30.70 -43.37 66.26
N SER A 255 30.95 -44.45 65.52
CA SER A 255 31.19 -44.39 64.08
C SER A 255 29.94 -43.94 63.30
N THR A 256 28.76 -44.46 63.64
CA THR A 256 27.50 -44.01 63.04
C THR A 256 27.20 -42.55 63.34
N ARG A 257 27.50 -42.07 64.56
CA ARG A 257 27.32 -40.66 64.94
C ARG A 257 28.20 -39.72 64.13
N GLU A 258 29.44 -40.10 63.84
CA GLU A 258 30.36 -39.27 63.05
C GLU A 258 29.95 -39.22 61.56
N ILE A 259 29.43 -40.32 60.99
CA ILE A 259 28.91 -40.34 59.61
C ILE A 259 27.68 -39.42 59.48
N VAL A 260 26.73 -39.51 60.43
CA VAL A 260 25.53 -38.65 60.41
C VAL A 260 25.90 -37.17 60.55
N LYS A 261 26.87 -36.83 61.41
CA LYS A 261 27.37 -35.45 61.53
C LYS A 261 28.03 -34.96 60.25
N HIS A 262 28.83 -35.80 59.60
CA HIS A 262 29.49 -35.44 58.35
C HIS A 262 28.45 -35.16 57.25
N ASN A 263 27.48 -36.05 57.08
CA ASN A 263 26.41 -35.87 56.09
C ASN A 263 25.56 -34.62 56.38
N PHE A 264 25.27 -34.36 57.65
CA PHE A 264 24.56 -33.13 58.06
C PHE A 264 25.34 -31.87 57.70
N ASN A 265 26.65 -31.84 57.94
CA ASN A 265 27.49 -30.69 57.60
C ASN A 265 27.59 -30.49 56.08
N VAL A 266 27.76 -31.55 55.30
CA VAL A 266 27.78 -31.48 53.83
C VAL A 266 26.44 -30.93 53.29
N LEU A 267 25.32 -31.39 53.85
CA LEU A 267 23.99 -30.91 53.45
C LEU A 267 23.80 -29.45 53.85
N LYS A 268 24.24 -29.06 55.04
CA LYS A 268 24.21 -27.68 55.53
C LYS A 268 25.00 -26.74 54.62
N ASP A 269 26.22 -27.12 54.23
CA ASP A 269 27.05 -26.31 53.34
C ASP A 269 26.42 -26.15 51.95
N LYS A 270 25.75 -27.21 51.45
CA LYS A 270 25.02 -27.16 50.18
C LYS A 270 23.82 -26.23 50.26
N VAL A 271 23.04 -26.30 51.34
CA VAL A 271 21.92 -25.38 51.59
C VAL A 271 22.41 -23.94 51.70
N GLU A 272 23.46 -23.68 52.49
CA GLU A 272 24.02 -22.32 52.61
C GLU A 272 24.50 -21.75 51.26
N THR A 273 25.10 -22.60 50.42
CA THR A 273 25.53 -22.22 49.07
C THR A 273 24.35 -21.87 48.18
N GLN A 274 23.30 -22.70 48.20
CA GLN A 274 22.07 -22.44 47.44
C GLN A 274 21.37 -21.17 47.93
N THR A 275 21.27 -20.94 49.24
CA THR A 275 20.70 -19.72 49.82
C THR A 275 21.44 -18.47 49.34
N LYS A 276 22.79 -18.50 49.30
CA LYS A 276 23.58 -17.37 48.76
C LYS A 276 23.30 -17.10 47.29
N SER A 277 23.10 -18.14 46.48
CA SER A 277 22.74 -17.97 45.07
C SER A 277 21.34 -17.38 44.92
N ILE A 278 20.37 -17.84 45.70
CA ILE A 278 19.00 -17.30 45.71
C ILE A 278 19.03 -15.81 46.09
N THR A 279 19.76 -15.43 47.14
CA THR A 279 19.86 -14.01 47.53
C THR A 279 20.47 -13.13 46.43
N LYS A 280 21.42 -13.64 45.63
CA LYS A 280 21.96 -12.89 44.49
C LYS A 280 20.93 -12.73 43.37
N ILE A 281 20.11 -13.75 43.14
CA ILE A 281 19.00 -13.67 42.18
C ILE A 281 18.00 -12.62 42.65
N ASP A 282 17.59 -12.67 43.92
CA ASP A 282 16.64 -11.69 44.50
C ASP A 282 17.15 -10.24 44.36
N GLN A 283 18.45 -10.02 44.59
CA GLN A 283 19.08 -8.70 44.39
C GLN A 283 19.04 -8.26 42.93
N SER A 284 19.40 -9.15 42.00
CA SER A 284 19.36 -8.87 40.57
C SER A 284 17.94 -8.61 40.07
N THR A 285 16.95 -9.32 40.61
CA THR A 285 15.53 -9.11 40.31
C THR A 285 15.08 -7.74 40.81
N SER A 286 15.46 -7.34 42.03
CA SER A 286 15.12 -6.01 42.57
C SER A 286 15.73 -4.86 41.74
N GLU A 287 16.97 -5.01 41.28
CA GLU A 287 17.61 -4.03 40.40
C GLU A 287 16.88 -3.91 39.04
N MET A 288 16.42 -5.05 38.50
CA MET A 288 15.66 -5.10 37.27
C MET A 288 14.29 -4.42 37.42
N GLU A 289 13.58 -4.69 38.52
CA GLU A 289 12.31 -4.03 38.84
C GLU A 289 12.46 -2.50 38.94
N SER A 290 13.52 -2.02 39.59
CA SER A 290 13.83 -0.58 39.64
C SER A 290 14.04 -0.01 38.25
N THR A 291 14.77 -0.72 37.38
CA THR A 291 15.03 -0.26 36.01
C THR A 291 13.73 -0.20 35.19
N ILE A 292 12.85 -1.19 35.34
CA ILE A 292 11.53 -1.20 34.69
C ILE A 292 10.68 -0.02 35.16
N GLN A 293 10.71 0.30 36.46
CA GLN A 293 9.98 1.43 37.03
C GLN A 293 10.46 2.77 36.44
N ASP A 294 11.77 2.95 36.29
CA ASP A 294 12.37 4.16 35.71
C ASP A 294 11.98 4.31 34.23
N LEU A 295 12.06 3.23 33.45
CA LEU A 295 11.64 3.22 32.05
C LEU A 295 10.14 3.53 31.89
N THR A 296 9.31 2.93 32.74
CA THR A 296 7.86 3.16 32.73
C THR A 296 7.54 4.64 32.97
N SER A 297 8.24 5.27 33.92
CA SER A 297 8.08 6.69 34.21
C SER A 297 8.49 7.56 33.01
N ALA A 298 9.60 7.23 32.36
CA ALA A 298 10.07 7.94 31.17
C ALA A 298 9.09 7.84 29.99
N PHE A 299 8.45 6.68 29.80
CA PHE A 299 7.42 6.51 28.76
C PHE A 299 6.18 7.36 29.04
N GLU A 300 5.73 7.45 30.29
CA GLU A 300 4.56 8.27 30.63
C GLU A 300 4.85 9.76 30.44
N ASP A 301 6.07 10.22 30.75
CA ASP A 301 6.51 11.60 30.46
C ASP A 301 6.52 11.91 28.96
N GLN A 302 6.98 10.98 28.12
CA GLN A 302 6.93 11.14 26.67
C GLN A 302 5.50 11.20 26.13
N LYS A 303 4.62 10.33 26.64
CA LYS A 303 3.20 10.31 26.30
C LYS A 303 2.50 11.61 26.68
N ASN A 304 2.76 12.13 27.88
CA ASN A 304 2.24 13.42 28.32
C ASN A 304 2.73 14.57 27.42
N SER A 305 4.01 14.54 27.03
CA SER A 305 4.58 15.54 26.11
C SER A 305 3.92 15.51 24.74
N LEU A 306 3.66 14.31 24.20
CA LEU A 306 2.94 14.13 22.93
C LEU A 306 1.50 14.64 23.01
N GLU A 307 0.81 14.38 24.11
CA GLU A 307 -0.56 14.87 24.31
C GLU A 307 -0.59 16.41 24.35
N ILE A 308 0.39 17.06 25.00
CA ILE A 308 0.52 18.52 24.99
C ILE A 308 0.72 19.04 23.56
N ILE A 309 1.59 18.42 22.77
CA ILE A 309 1.82 18.81 21.37
C ILE A 309 0.54 18.65 20.54
N LYS A 310 -0.18 17.54 20.72
CA LYS A 310 -1.46 17.28 20.04
C LYS A 310 -2.51 18.34 20.39
N GLN A 311 -2.63 18.72 21.66
CA GLN A 311 -3.54 19.80 22.09
C GLN A 311 -3.14 21.15 21.51
N PHE A 312 -1.85 21.44 21.37
CA PHE A 312 -1.39 22.69 20.75
C PHE A 312 -1.71 22.75 19.25
N LEU A 313 -1.56 21.63 18.53
CA LEU A 313 -1.89 21.53 17.10
C LEU A 313 -3.40 21.62 16.82
N LEU A 314 -4.25 21.17 17.75
CA LEU A 314 -5.72 21.25 17.60
C LEU A 314 -6.30 22.65 17.84
N ASN A 315 -5.55 23.55 18.49
CA ASN A 315 -6.03 24.88 18.91
C ASN A 315 -5.49 26.05 18.05
N ASN A 316 -4.72 25.77 17.00
CA ASN A 316 -4.19 26.76 16.04
C ASN A 316 -4.58 26.40 14.61
#